data_AF-A0A2I2A3K1-F1
#
_entry.id   AF-A0A2I2A3K1-F1
#
_cell.length_a   1.000
_cell.length_b   1.000
_cell.length_c   1.000
_cell.angle_alpha   90.00
_cell.angle_beta   90.00
_cell.angle_gamma   90.00
#
_symmetry.space_group_name_H-M   'P 1'
#
loop_
_entity.id
_entity.type
_entity.pdbx_description
1 polymer ?
#
loop_
_entity_poly.entity_id
_entity_poly.type
_entity_poly.pdbx_seq_one_letter_code
_entity_poly.pdbx_strand_id
1 'polypeptide(L)'
;MLLKKALLLSVLSSMMWVLTPMTLQAQPPAAQNAMPKLNDEQKAMMMELQRVQQSLQQTQQALQKIQQKVYQDNPKLKSQRDDLQKSIAQAMSDDDYNAESELAALNQLVEKYQNTKEQPTQQQISDFQAKQQAFQQRQRAAFQNPDIQKQAEALQVRLRKAIEQSGESGQSLLVRLEEQMKKLKTLRQKAMQMMQGSSAP
;
A
#
# COMPACT_ATOMS: atom_id res chain seq x y z
N MET A 1 9.37 13.27 26.34
CA MET A 1 9.31 11.84 25.94
C MET A 1 7.88 11.47 25.53
N LEU A 2 7.33 12.02 24.45
CA LEU A 2 5.92 11.77 24.05
C LEU A 2 5.72 11.95 22.55
N LEU A 3 6.34 11.12 21.70
CA LEU A 3 6.06 11.06 20.25
C LEU A 3 6.38 9.66 19.71
N LYS A 4 5.60 8.64 20.09
CA LYS A 4 5.65 7.29 19.49
C LYS A 4 4.29 6.59 19.52
N LYS A 5 3.27 7.18 18.90
CA LYS A 5 2.02 6.48 18.51
C LYS A 5 1.44 7.11 17.24
N ALA A 6 2.20 7.04 16.16
CA ALA A 6 1.69 7.25 14.81
C ALA A 6 1.98 5.99 13.99
N LEU A 7 1.43 4.86 14.45
CA LEU A 7 1.27 3.67 13.61
C LEU A 7 0.21 4.02 12.57
N LEU A 8 0.69 4.60 11.49
CA LEU A 8 -0.01 4.76 10.24
C LEU A 8 -0.36 3.36 9.73
N LEU A 9 -1.59 2.91 10.01
CA LEU A 9 -2.20 1.81 9.28
C LEU A 9 -2.43 2.26 7.82
N SER A 10 -1.37 2.26 7.03
CA SER A 10 -1.45 2.16 5.58
C SER A 10 -1.68 0.69 5.21
N VAL A 11 -2.88 0.17 5.49
CA VAL A 11 -3.28 -1.20 5.13
C VAL A 11 -3.74 -1.30 3.65
N LEU A 12 -3.52 -0.25 2.86
CA LEU A 12 -3.82 -0.22 1.42
C LEU A 12 -2.57 0.09 0.60
N SER A 13 -1.55 -0.76 0.69
CA SER A 13 -0.60 -1.01 -0.40
C SER A 13 0.41 -2.05 0.01
N SER A 14 0.55 -3.07 -0.84
CA SER A 14 1.71 -3.93 -1.07
C SER A 14 1.35 -5.41 -1.10
N MET A 15 0.45 -5.80 -2.02
CA MET A 15 0.63 -7.07 -2.71
C MET A 15 1.79 -6.90 -3.70
N MET A 16 3.02 -6.82 -3.19
CA MET A 16 4.18 -7.15 -4.00
C MET A 16 4.39 -8.64 -3.86
N TRP A 17 4.12 -9.36 -4.94
CA TRP A 17 4.51 -10.73 -5.13
C TRP A 17 6.03 -10.81 -4.96
N VAL A 18 6.50 -11.38 -3.85
CA VAL A 18 7.90 -11.75 -3.71
C VAL A 18 8.09 -13.01 -4.55
N LEU A 19 8.50 -12.82 -5.80
CA LEU A 19 9.04 -13.91 -6.62
C LEU A 19 10.37 -14.32 -5.98
N THR A 20 10.38 -15.47 -5.30
CA THR A 20 11.61 -16.15 -4.88
C THR A 20 12.45 -16.47 -6.13
N PRO A 21 13.71 -16.04 -6.22
CA PRO A 21 14.59 -16.50 -7.29
C PRO A 21 14.88 -17.99 -7.07
N MET A 22 14.40 -18.84 -7.98
CA MET A 22 14.96 -20.18 -8.16
C MET A 22 16.45 -20.02 -8.46
N THR A 23 17.29 -20.69 -7.70
CA THR A 23 18.72 -20.85 -7.99
C THR A 23 18.86 -21.63 -9.30
N LEU A 24 18.96 -20.92 -10.42
CA LEU A 24 19.30 -21.51 -11.70
C LEU A 24 20.80 -21.82 -11.75
N GLN A 25 21.04 -23.09 -11.98
CA GLN A 25 22.29 -23.72 -12.39
C GLN A 25 23.02 -22.89 -13.45
N ALA A 26 24.31 -22.63 -13.24
CA ALA A 26 25.14 -21.79 -14.08
C ALA A 26 25.22 -22.32 -15.52
N GLN A 27 24.70 -21.54 -16.47
CA GLN A 27 24.95 -21.66 -17.90
C GLN A 27 25.77 -20.46 -18.41
N PRO A 28 26.60 -20.65 -19.46
CA PRO A 28 27.69 -19.75 -19.87
C PRO A 28 27.20 -18.37 -20.40
N PRO A 29 28.09 -17.35 -20.42
CA PRO A 29 27.71 -15.97 -20.70
C PRO A 29 27.41 -15.77 -22.19
N ALA A 30 26.13 -15.77 -22.54
CA ALA A 30 25.67 -15.38 -23.86
C ALA A 30 25.04 -13.98 -23.80
N ALA A 31 25.50 -13.14 -24.72
CA ALA A 31 24.98 -11.84 -25.11
C ALA A 31 25.07 -10.71 -24.06
N GLN A 32 25.97 -9.76 -24.35
CA GLN A 32 25.79 -8.36 -24.02
C GLN A 32 24.42 -7.92 -24.53
N ASN A 33 23.41 -7.98 -23.66
CA ASN A 33 22.09 -7.42 -23.93
C ASN A 33 22.27 -5.91 -24.13
N ALA A 34 22.26 -5.50 -25.40
CA ALA A 34 21.93 -4.15 -25.77
C ALA A 34 20.62 -3.80 -25.07
N MET A 35 20.65 -2.86 -24.11
CA MET A 35 19.42 -2.31 -23.57
C MET A 35 18.58 -1.87 -24.78
N PRO A 36 17.30 -2.29 -24.87
CA PRO A 36 16.41 -1.81 -25.92
C PRO A 36 16.49 -0.28 -25.92
N LYS A 37 16.97 0.31 -27.02
CA LYS A 37 17.00 1.76 -27.15
C LYS A 37 15.54 2.22 -27.14
N LEU A 38 15.12 2.79 -26.02
CA LEU A 38 13.80 3.41 -25.90
C LEU A 38 13.69 4.47 -27.00
N ASN A 39 12.62 4.43 -27.77
CA ASN A 39 12.32 5.53 -28.69
C ASN A 39 11.92 6.78 -27.88
N ASP A 40 11.91 7.94 -28.53
CA ASP A 40 11.70 9.20 -27.82
C ASP A 40 10.29 9.30 -27.20
N GLU A 41 9.30 8.62 -27.79
CA GLU A 41 7.96 8.52 -27.23
C GLU A 41 7.92 7.69 -25.93
N GLN A 42 8.65 6.57 -25.88
CA GLN A 42 8.80 5.74 -24.69
C GLN A 42 9.54 6.48 -23.58
N LYS A 43 10.59 7.24 -23.91
CA LYS A 43 11.31 8.09 -22.95
C LYS A 43 10.41 9.17 -22.37
N ALA A 44 9.64 9.88 -23.22
CA ALA A 44 8.71 10.90 -22.78
C ALA A 44 7.65 10.35 -21.82
N MET A 45 7.09 9.18 -22.15
CA MET A 45 6.15 8.49 -21.26
C MET A 45 6.79 8.12 -19.92
N MET A 46 8.01 7.57 -19.92
CA MET A 46 8.70 7.20 -18.67
C MET A 46 8.95 8.41 -17.77
N MET A 47 9.38 9.55 -18.34
CA MET A 47 9.55 10.79 -17.59
C MET A 47 8.22 11.31 -17.03
N GLU A 48 7.15 11.25 -17.82
CA GLU A 48 5.83 11.66 -17.38
C GLU A 48 5.29 10.77 -16.25
N LEU A 49 5.50 9.46 -16.35
CA LEU A 49 5.16 8.50 -15.32
C LEU A 49 5.89 8.80 -14.01
N GLN A 50 7.21 9.03 -14.07
CA GLN A 50 8.01 9.38 -12.90
C GLN A 50 7.52 10.68 -12.24
N ARG A 51 7.22 11.71 -13.03
CA ARG A 51 6.70 12.99 -12.53
C ARG A 51 5.34 12.84 -11.85
N VAL A 52 4.44 12.05 -12.43
CA VAL A 52 3.12 11.77 -11.85
C VAL A 52 3.26 11.01 -10.54
N GLN A 53 4.16 10.02 -10.47
CA GLN A 53 4.42 9.26 -9.24
C GLN A 53 4.95 10.14 -8.12
N GLN A 54 5.93 11.02 -8.41
CA GLN A 54 6.45 11.98 -7.42
C GLN A 54 5.36 12.93 -6.93
N SER A 55 4.56 13.47 -7.85
CA SER A 55 3.47 14.39 -7.50
C SER A 55 2.38 13.70 -6.67
N LEU A 56 2.08 12.44 -7.01
CA LEU A 56 1.13 11.60 -6.26
C LEU A 56 1.62 11.36 -4.82
N GLN A 57 2.90 11.05 -4.64
CA GLN A 57 3.50 10.87 -3.31
C GLN A 57 3.36 12.13 -2.45
N GLN A 58 3.63 13.31 -3.02
CA GLN A 58 3.49 14.59 -2.31
C GLN A 58 2.02 14.86 -1.93
N THR A 59 1.08 14.65 -2.85
CA THR A 59 -0.36 14.78 -2.57
C THR A 59 -0.79 13.84 -1.44
N GLN A 60 -0.35 12.57 -1.48
CA GLN A 60 -0.67 11.58 -0.45
C GLN A 60 -0.12 11.97 0.92
N GLN A 61 1.12 12.46 1.00
CA GLN A 61 1.69 12.95 2.27
C GLN A 61 0.93 14.15 2.83
N ALA A 62 0.48 15.07 1.96
CA ALA A 62 -0.32 16.21 2.39
C ALA A 62 -1.71 15.77 2.88
N LEU A 63 -2.38 14.88 2.15
CA LEU A 63 -3.67 14.30 2.56
C LEU A 63 -3.57 13.54 3.87
N GLN A 64 -2.48 12.81 4.10
CA GLN A 64 -2.23 12.10 5.35
C GLN A 64 -2.17 13.04 6.56
N LYS A 65 -1.51 14.20 6.42
CA LYS A 65 -1.48 15.23 7.48
C LYS A 65 -2.88 15.78 7.76
N ILE A 66 -3.65 16.07 6.71
CA ILE A 66 -5.04 16.55 6.88
C ILE A 66 -5.91 15.47 7.51
N GLN A 67 -5.80 14.22 7.07
CA GLN A 67 -6.53 13.10 7.64
C GLN A 67 -6.24 12.93 9.14
N GLN A 68 -4.97 13.06 9.56
CA GLN A 68 -4.61 13.02 10.98
C GLN A 68 -5.29 14.15 11.76
N LYS A 69 -5.25 15.37 11.24
CA LYS A 69 -5.95 16.52 11.84
C LYS A 69 -7.46 16.30 11.91
N VAL A 70 -8.08 15.81 10.84
CA VAL A 70 -9.51 15.48 10.78
C VAL A 70 -9.88 14.45 11.85
N TYR A 71 -9.08 13.41 12.06
CA TYR A 71 -9.34 12.46 13.15
C TYR A 71 -9.13 13.04 14.56
N GLN A 72 -8.21 13.99 14.72
CA GLN A 72 -8.02 14.69 16.00
C GLN A 72 -9.20 15.61 16.31
N ASP A 73 -9.68 16.34 15.30
CA ASP A 73 -10.75 17.33 15.43
C ASP A 73 -12.15 16.69 15.40
N ASN A 74 -12.27 15.43 14.96
CA ASN A 74 -13.53 14.70 14.87
C ASN A 74 -13.50 13.36 15.65
N PRO A 75 -13.80 13.38 16.97
CA PRO A 75 -13.71 12.18 17.81
C PRO A 75 -14.69 11.08 17.40
N LYS A 76 -15.85 11.44 16.81
CA LYS A 76 -16.81 10.46 16.27
C LYS A 76 -16.21 9.70 15.09
N LEU A 77 -15.54 10.41 14.17
CA LEU A 77 -14.87 9.78 13.03
C LEU A 77 -13.69 8.91 13.50
N LYS A 78 -12.97 9.34 14.54
CA LYS A 78 -11.94 8.53 15.20
C LYS A 78 -12.52 7.22 15.75
N SER A 79 -13.62 7.29 16.49
CA SER A 79 -14.30 6.08 17.02
C SER A 79 -14.67 5.13 15.89
N GLN A 80 -15.26 5.63 14.80
CA GLN A 80 -15.67 4.80 13.66
C GLN A 80 -14.50 4.07 12.99
N ARG A 81 -13.33 4.73 12.92
CA ARG A 81 -12.10 4.07 12.46
C ARG A 81 -11.67 2.97 13.41
N ASP A 82 -11.66 3.23 14.70
CA ASP A 82 -11.23 2.25 15.71
C ASP A 82 -12.21 1.06 15.77
N ASP A 83 -13.51 1.30 15.63
CA ASP A 83 -14.56 0.27 15.56
C ASP A 83 -14.41 -0.61 14.31
N LEU A 84 -14.11 0.00 13.15
CA LEU A 84 -13.80 -0.75 11.93
C LEU A 84 -12.54 -1.62 12.10
N GLN A 85 -11.47 -1.08 12.68
CA GLN A 85 -10.24 -1.83 12.95
C GLN A 85 -10.51 -3.03 13.86
N LYS A 86 -11.30 -2.84 14.92
CA LYS A 86 -11.72 -3.92 15.82
C LYS A 86 -12.55 -4.97 15.08
N SER A 87 -13.51 -4.54 14.25
CA SER A 87 -14.37 -5.46 13.49
C SER A 87 -13.55 -6.31 12.53
N ILE A 88 -12.55 -5.72 11.85
CA ILE A 88 -11.60 -6.46 11.01
C ILE A 88 -10.79 -7.44 11.83
N ALA A 89 -10.21 -7.02 12.95
CA ALA A 89 -9.40 -7.89 13.81
C ALA A 89 -10.23 -9.08 14.35
N GLN A 90 -11.47 -8.83 14.74
CA GLN A 90 -12.42 -9.87 15.15
C GLN A 90 -12.71 -10.85 14.00
N ALA A 91 -13.00 -10.35 12.80
CA ALA A 91 -13.27 -11.20 11.64
C ALA A 91 -12.03 -11.97 11.14
N MET A 92 -10.82 -11.53 11.49
CA MET A 92 -9.58 -12.25 11.20
C MET A 92 -9.23 -13.30 12.25
N SER A 93 -9.82 -13.22 13.45
CA SER A 93 -9.50 -14.08 14.59
C SER A 93 -10.44 -15.28 14.66
N ASP A 94 -9.95 -16.36 15.28
CA ASP A 94 -10.73 -17.54 15.66
C ASP A 94 -10.20 -18.08 17.01
N ASP A 95 -10.65 -19.27 17.42
CA ASP A 95 -10.31 -19.84 18.73
C ASP A 95 -8.80 -20.08 18.90
N ASP A 96 -8.06 -20.31 17.80
CA ASP A 96 -6.63 -20.62 17.80
C ASP A 96 -5.77 -19.47 17.26
N TYR A 97 -6.38 -18.39 16.78
CA TYR A 97 -5.68 -17.29 16.12
C TYR A 97 -6.17 -15.91 16.59
N ASN A 98 -5.26 -15.11 17.14
CA ASN A 98 -5.52 -13.72 17.52
C ASN A 98 -4.82 -12.74 16.56
N ALA A 99 -5.61 -12.04 15.74
CA ALA A 99 -5.07 -11.15 14.71
C ALA A 99 -4.30 -9.95 15.27
N GLU A 100 -4.72 -9.41 16.41
CA GLU A 100 -4.05 -8.26 17.04
C GLU A 100 -2.65 -8.63 17.56
N SER A 101 -2.56 -9.80 18.21
CA SER A 101 -1.31 -10.35 18.73
C SER A 101 -0.36 -10.75 17.60
N GLU A 102 -0.89 -11.35 16.53
CA GLU A 102 -0.08 -11.70 15.36
C GLU A 102 0.46 -10.44 14.66
N LEU A 103 -0.35 -9.39 14.49
CA LEU A 103 0.12 -8.12 13.94
C LEU A 103 1.21 -7.49 14.82
N ALA A 104 1.02 -7.51 16.14
CA ALA A 104 2.02 -7.01 17.08
C ALA A 104 3.34 -7.79 16.96
N ALA A 105 3.28 -9.12 16.88
CA ALA A 105 4.45 -9.98 16.71
C ALA A 105 5.18 -9.72 15.38
N LEU A 106 4.45 -9.59 14.28
CA LEU A 106 5.00 -9.25 12.97
C LEU A 106 5.72 -7.89 13.01
N ASN A 107 5.11 -6.88 13.62
CA ASN A 107 5.71 -5.54 13.74
C ASN A 107 6.97 -5.55 14.60
N GLN A 108 6.95 -6.25 15.74
CA GLN A 108 8.12 -6.39 16.61
C GLN A 108 9.29 -7.06 15.89
N LEU A 109 9.03 -8.10 15.08
CA LEU A 109 10.08 -8.76 14.33
C LEU A 109 10.71 -7.81 13.31
N VAL A 110 9.89 -7.06 12.57
CA VAL A 110 10.36 -6.06 11.61
C VAL A 110 11.17 -4.96 12.31
N GLU A 111 10.69 -4.43 13.43
CA GLU A 111 11.40 -3.40 14.20
C GLU A 111 12.74 -3.91 14.74
N LYS A 112 12.81 -5.17 15.18
CA LYS A 112 14.04 -5.78 15.67
C LYS A 112 15.14 -5.73 14.61
N TYR A 113 14.86 -6.13 13.37
CA TYR A 113 15.89 -6.20 12.33
C TYR A 113 16.12 -4.88 11.59
N GLN A 114 15.17 -3.94 11.61
CA GLN A 114 15.42 -2.60 11.06
C GLN A 114 16.33 -1.75 11.94
N ASN A 115 16.28 -1.93 13.26
CA ASN A 115 17.01 -1.09 14.21
C ASN A 115 18.30 -1.73 14.74
N THR A 116 18.61 -2.95 14.32
CA THR A 116 19.82 -3.68 14.72
C THR A 116 20.70 -3.96 13.50
N LYS A 117 21.98 -4.26 13.75
CA LYS A 117 22.87 -4.83 12.72
C LYS A 117 22.66 -6.35 12.56
N GLU A 118 21.77 -6.94 13.36
CA GLU A 118 21.49 -8.36 13.31
C GLU A 118 20.73 -8.70 12.03
N GLN A 119 21.06 -9.83 11.42
CA GLN A 119 20.31 -10.38 10.30
C GLN A 119 19.39 -11.48 10.81
N PRO A 120 18.14 -11.58 10.30
CA PRO A 120 17.27 -12.68 10.64
C PRO A 120 17.84 -14.00 10.12
N THR A 121 17.68 -15.08 10.89
CA THR A 121 18.03 -16.42 10.43
C THR A 121 17.07 -16.88 9.34
N GLN A 122 17.47 -17.88 8.53
CA GLN A 122 16.57 -18.48 7.54
C GLN A 122 15.24 -18.97 8.14
N GLN A 123 15.30 -19.54 9.35
CA GLN A 123 14.10 -19.99 10.05
C GLN A 123 13.19 -18.80 10.41
N GLN A 124 13.75 -17.72 10.95
CA GLN A 124 12.98 -16.52 11.30
C GLN A 124 12.34 -15.85 10.07
N ILE A 125 13.05 -15.87 8.94
CA ILE A 125 12.51 -15.40 7.66
C ILE A 125 11.33 -16.28 7.22
N SER A 126 11.49 -17.60 7.28
CA SER A 126 10.45 -18.56 6.88
C SER A 126 9.21 -18.43 7.75
N ASP A 127 9.37 -18.37 9.07
CA ASP A 127 8.27 -18.22 10.03
C ASP A 127 7.52 -16.90 9.80
N PHE A 128 8.26 -15.80 9.59
CA PHE A 128 7.67 -14.51 9.28
C PHE A 128 6.85 -14.54 7.98
N GLN A 129 7.39 -15.13 6.92
CA GLN A 129 6.69 -15.26 5.64
C GLN A 129 5.39 -16.07 5.78
N ALA A 130 5.44 -17.19 6.50
CA ALA A 130 4.25 -18.02 6.74
C ALA A 130 3.18 -17.25 7.52
N LYS A 131 3.57 -16.58 8.60
CA LYS A 131 2.69 -15.74 9.43
C LYS A 131 2.10 -14.57 8.64
N GLN A 132 2.92 -13.89 7.85
CA GLN A 132 2.49 -12.79 6.98
C GLN A 132 1.48 -13.28 5.94
N GLN A 133 1.72 -14.44 5.32
CA GLN A 133 0.79 -15.03 4.35
C GLN A 133 -0.55 -15.38 4.99
N ALA A 134 -0.54 -16.03 6.16
CA ALA A 134 -1.75 -16.36 6.91
C ALA A 134 -2.53 -15.09 7.30
N PHE A 135 -1.84 -14.08 7.83
CA PHE A 135 -2.43 -12.79 8.17
C PHE A 135 -3.09 -12.12 6.95
N GLN A 136 -2.41 -12.11 5.79
CA GLN A 136 -2.96 -11.54 4.56
C GLN A 136 -4.18 -12.32 4.04
N GLN A 137 -4.18 -13.65 4.13
CA GLN A 137 -5.34 -14.46 3.75
C GLN A 137 -6.56 -14.14 4.61
N ARG A 138 -6.37 -14.09 5.94
CA ARG A 138 -7.42 -13.74 6.89
C ARG A 138 -7.92 -12.32 6.68
N GLN A 139 -7.02 -11.37 6.42
CA GLN A 139 -7.40 -10.00 6.11
C GLN A 139 -8.28 -9.93 4.86
N ARG A 140 -7.90 -10.63 3.78
CA ARG A 140 -8.73 -10.71 2.56
C ARG A 140 -10.11 -11.28 2.85
N ALA A 141 -10.20 -12.35 3.65
CA ALA A 141 -11.46 -12.95 4.04
C ALA A 141 -12.32 -12.00 4.90
N ALA A 142 -11.71 -11.30 5.87
CA ALA A 142 -12.41 -10.30 6.69
C ALA A 142 -13.03 -9.19 5.83
N PHE A 143 -12.35 -8.74 4.77
CA PHE A 143 -12.91 -7.74 3.85
C PHE A 143 -14.01 -8.29 2.92
N GLN A 144 -14.27 -9.59 2.90
CA GLN A 144 -15.45 -10.16 2.24
C GLN A 144 -16.71 -10.08 3.13
N ASN A 145 -16.56 -9.77 4.41
CA ASN A 145 -17.68 -9.59 5.31
C ASN A 145 -18.48 -8.32 4.93
N PRO A 146 -19.79 -8.42 4.65
CA PRO A 146 -20.60 -7.30 4.17
C PRO A 146 -20.73 -6.17 5.21
N ASP A 147 -20.68 -6.46 6.50
CA ASP A 147 -20.77 -5.43 7.53
C ASP A 147 -19.47 -4.64 7.66
N ILE A 148 -18.32 -5.31 7.49
CA ILE A 148 -17.01 -4.64 7.38
C ILE A 148 -16.97 -3.75 6.13
N GLN A 149 -17.48 -4.22 5.00
CA GLN A 149 -17.57 -3.42 3.77
C GLN A 149 -18.41 -2.16 3.99
N LYS A 150 -19.61 -2.27 4.56
CA LYS A 150 -20.47 -1.12 4.89
C LYS A 150 -19.79 -0.14 5.85
N GLN A 151 -19.13 -0.64 6.89
CA GLN A 151 -18.40 0.21 7.83
C GLN A 151 -17.25 0.95 7.14
N ALA A 152 -16.49 0.27 6.27
CA ALA A 152 -15.39 0.86 5.52
C ALA A 152 -15.88 1.94 4.55
N GLU A 153 -16.94 1.68 3.78
CA GLU A 153 -17.57 2.65 2.89
C GLU A 153 -18.07 3.87 3.66
N ALA A 154 -18.81 3.65 4.76
CA ALA A 154 -19.32 4.73 5.60
C ALA A 154 -18.20 5.60 6.17
N LEU A 155 -17.11 4.99 6.65
CA LEU A 155 -15.94 5.70 7.14
C LEU A 155 -15.26 6.50 6.02
N GLN A 156 -15.07 5.91 4.84
CA GLN A 156 -14.45 6.57 3.69
C GLN A 156 -15.24 7.81 3.25
N VAL A 157 -16.57 7.70 3.11
CA VAL A 157 -17.44 8.82 2.73
C VAL A 157 -17.36 9.95 3.76
N ARG A 158 -17.46 9.62 5.05
CA ARG A 158 -17.40 10.62 6.13
C ARG A 158 -16.04 11.27 6.23
N LEU A 159 -14.97 10.50 6.05
CA LEU A 159 -13.61 11.02 6.03
C LEU A 159 -13.40 11.97 4.86
N ARG A 160 -13.81 11.60 3.65
CA ARG A 160 -13.72 12.46 2.46
C ARG A 160 -14.43 13.80 2.72
N LYS A 161 -15.67 13.75 3.20
CA LYS A 161 -16.44 14.94 3.55
C LYS A 161 -15.73 15.80 4.61
N ALA A 162 -15.16 15.18 5.65
CA ALA A 162 -14.44 15.91 6.68
C ALA A 162 -13.13 16.55 6.17
N ILE A 163 -12.44 15.90 5.23
CA ILE A 163 -11.28 16.48 4.53
C ILE A 163 -11.71 17.67 3.67
N GLU A 164 -12.80 17.56 2.91
CA GLU A 164 -13.36 18.68 2.14
C GLU A 164 -13.72 19.88 3.04
N GLN A 165 -14.30 19.60 4.22
CA GLN A 165 -14.67 20.61 5.21
C GLN A 165 -13.47 21.20 5.97
N SER A 166 -12.27 20.64 5.84
CA SER A 166 -11.05 21.17 6.47
C SER A 166 -10.47 22.42 5.77
N GLY A 167 -11.07 22.85 4.65
CA GLY A 167 -10.76 24.07 3.92
C GLY A 167 -10.30 23.83 2.47
N GLU A 168 -10.01 24.91 1.74
CA GLU A 168 -9.65 24.89 0.32
C GLU A 168 -8.47 23.94 -0.01
N SER A 169 -7.54 23.78 0.93
CA SER A 169 -6.41 22.86 0.81
C SER A 169 -6.86 21.39 0.74
N GLY A 170 -7.86 20.99 1.53
CA GLY A 170 -8.37 19.61 1.55
C GLY A 170 -9.07 19.24 0.25
N GLN A 171 -9.97 20.09 -0.24
CA GLN A 171 -10.66 19.89 -1.51
C GLN A 171 -9.68 19.87 -2.70
N SER A 172 -8.76 20.83 -2.76
CA SER A 172 -7.76 20.91 -3.83
C SER A 172 -6.88 19.67 -3.89
N LEU A 173 -6.51 19.10 -2.73
CA LEU A 173 -5.70 17.88 -2.68
C LEU A 173 -6.46 16.64 -3.13
N LEU A 174 -7.76 16.54 -2.84
CA LEU A 174 -8.60 15.45 -3.34
C LEU A 174 -8.73 15.50 -4.86
N VAL A 175 -8.98 16.69 -5.43
CA VAL A 175 -9.03 16.88 -6.89
C VAL A 175 -7.71 16.49 -7.54
N ARG A 176 -6.57 16.97 -7.00
CA ARG A 176 -5.24 16.60 -7.48
C ARG A 176 -5.00 15.09 -7.43
N LEU A 177 -5.41 14.42 -6.35
CA LEU A 177 -5.29 12.98 -6.21
C LEU A 177 -6.06 12.25 -7.33
N GLU A 178 -7.32 12.65 -7.56
CA GLU A 178 -8.18 12.06 -8.60
C GLU A 178 -7.58 12.23 -10.01
N GLU A 179 -7.08 13.43 -10.32
CA GLU A 179 -6.41 13.74 -11.59
C GLU A 179 -5.13 12.92 -11.79
N GLN A 180 -4.29 12.83 -10.75
CA GLN A 180 -3.04 12.06 -10.78
C GLN A 180 -3.30 10.57 -10.98
N MET A 181 -4.33 10.03 -10.32
CA MET A 181 -4.75 8.63 -10.48
C MET A 181 -5.29 8.34 -11.89
N LYS A 182 -6.11 9.25 -12.44
CA LYS A 182 -6.59 9.16 -13.83
C LYS A 182 -5.41 9.16 -14.80
N LYS A 183 -4.47 10.08 -14.62
CA LYS A 183 -3.27 10.20 -15.47
C LYS A 183 -2.39 8.95 -15.39
N LEU A 184 -2.19 8.40 -14.20
CA LEU A 184 -1.45 7.15 -14.02
C LEU A 184 -2.11 5.97 -14.74
N LYS A 185 -3.44 5.87 -14.68
CA LYS A 185 -4.22 4.85 -15.41
C LYS A 185 -4.02 4.99 -16.93
N THR A 186 -4.12 6.21 -17.46
CA THR A 186 -3.89 6.48 -18.89
C THR A 186 -2.48 6.12 -19.33
N LEU A 187 -1.46 6.49 -18.55
CA LEU A 187 -0.06 6.16 -18.84
C LEU A 187 0.18 4.64 -18.85
N ARG A 188 -0.40 3.91 -17.90
CA ARG A 188 -0.33 2.44 -17.89
C ARG A 188 -1.02 1.82 -19.11
N GLN A 189 -2.18 2.33 -19.51
CA GLN A 189 -2.86 1.86 -20.72
C GLN A 189 -2.03 2.11 -21.98
N LYS A 190 -1.43 3.31 -22.12
CA LYS A 190 -0.54 3.63 -23.22
C LYS A 190 0.70 2.72 -23.24
N ALA A 191 1.30 2.46 -22.07
CA ALA A 191 2.44 1.54 -21.96
C ALA A 191 2.09 0.13 -22.43
N MET A 192 0.92 -0.40 -22.04
CA MET A 192 0.45 -1.72 -22.50
C MET A 192 0.22 -1.77 -24.01
N GLN A 193 -0.38 -0.72 -24.59
CA GLN A 193 -0.59 -0.64 -26.04
C GLN A 193 0.73 -0.60 -26.81
N MET A 194 1.74 0.13 -26.32
CA MET A 194 3.05 0.17 -26.96
C MET A 194 3.77 -1.18 -26.89
N MET A 195 3.65 -1.93 -25.79
CA MET A 195 4.21 -3.28 -25.69
C MET A 195 3.51 -4.29 -26.61
N GLN A 196 2.20 -4.16 -26.80
CA GLN A 196 1.43 -5.02 -27.71
C GLN A 196 1.67 -4.66 -29.19
N GLY A 197 1.80 -3.36 -29.50
CA GLY A 197 2.07 -2.87 -30.86
C GLY A 197 3.49 -3.13 -31.37
N SER A 198 4.48 -3.26 -30.47
CA SER A 198 5.85 -3.69 -30.84
C SER A 198 5.99 -5.21 -31.05
N SER A 199 4.90 -5.98 -30.96
CA SER A 199 4.86 -7.43 -31.20
C SER A 199 4.19 -7.82 -32.53
N ALA A 200 3.83 -6.84 -33.37
CA ALA A 200 3.31 -7.07 -34.72
C ALA A 200 4.48 -7.06 -35.74
N PRO A 201 4.57 -8.06 -36.63
CA PRO A 201 5.66 -8.21 -37.61
C PRO A 201 5.66 -7.13 -38.69
#